data_AF-A0A3D3WGF0-F1
#
_entry.id   AF-A0A3D3WGF0-F1
#
_cell.length_a   1.000
_cell.length_b   1.000
_cell.length_c   1.000
_cell.angle_alpha   90.00
_cell.angle_beta   90.00
_cell.angle_gamma   90.00
#
_symmetry.space_group_name_H-M   'P 1'
#
loop_
_entity.id
_entity.type
_entity.pdbx_description
1 polymer ?
#
loop_
_entity_poly.entity_id
_entity_poly.type
_entity_poly.pdbx_seq_one_letter_code
_entity_poly.pdbx_strand_id
1 'polypeptide(L)'
;MTDPVVTRLILIRHAQTQYDKSCVPPENPPLDPEVGHDYAAMRSAIPDDYRWLISPLKRCQDTARLLIKNGAKLASQQNDDRLREQSYGQ
;
A
#
# COMPACT_ATOMS: atom_id res chain seq x y z
N MET A 1 -16.91 -27.73 5.34
CA MET A 1 -16.28 -26.45 5.75
C MET A 1 -16.78 -25.39 4.81
N THR A 2 -17.41 -24.33 5.32
CA THR A 2 -17.81 -23.18 4.52
C THR A 2 -16.62 -22.25 4.40
N ASP A 3 -16.24 -21.89 3.18
CA ASP A 3 -15.18 -20.91 2.97
C ASP A 3 -15.55 -19.58 3.63
N PRO A 4 -14.58 -18.88 4.25
CA PRO A 4 -14.84 -17.58 4.85
C PRO A 4 -15.31 -16.59 3.78
N VAL A 5 -16.48 -15.99 4.00
CA VAL A 5 -17.04 -14.99 3.08
C VAL A 5 -16.32 -13.66 3.29
N VAL A 6 -15.67 -13.17 2.25
CA VAL A 6 -15.11 -11.81 2.23
C VAL A 6 -16.25 -10.82 2.08
N THR A 7 -16.59 -10.10 3.15
CA THR A 7 -17.68 -9.13 3.17
C THR A 7 -17.25 -7.71 2.81
N ARG A 8 -15.96 -7.40 2.97
CA ARG A 8 -15.40 -6.08 2.64
C ARG A 8 -13.96 -6.18 2.18
N LEU A 9 -13.62 -5.41 1.15
CA LEU A 9 -12.27 -5.24 0.63
C LEU A 9 -11.96 -3.73 0.56
N ILE A 10 -10.82 -3.32 1.12
CA ILE A 10 -10.33 -1.94 1.05
C ILE A 10 -9.06 -1.95 0.20
N LEU A 11 -9.05 -1.17 -0.88
CA LEU A 11 -7.92 -1.05 -1.78
C LEU A 11 -7.23 0.29 -1.55
N ILE A 12 -5.94 0.25 -1.24
CA ILE A 12 -5.11 1.44 -1.01
C ILE A 12 -3.98 1.42 -2.02
N ARG A 13 -3.92 2.44 -2.87
CA ARG A 13 -2.76 2.67 -3.75
C ARG A 13 -1.60 3.22 -2.92
N HIS A 14 -0.36 2.85 -3.26
CA HIS A 14 0.82 3.44 -2.63
C HIS A 14 0.84 4.97 -2.80
N ALA A 15 1.50 5.65 -1.86
CA ALA A 15 1.71 7.08 -1.88
C ALA A 15 2.48 7.52 -3.14
N GLN A 16 2.42 8.81 -3.44
CA GLN A 16 3.12 9.39 -4.58
C GLN A 16 4.62 9.10 -4.52
N THR A 17 5.21 8.77 -5.66
CA THR A 17 6.63 8.45 -5.82
C THR A 17 7.32 9.45 -6.74
N GLN A 18 8.61 9.65 -6.47
CA GLN A 18 9.48 10.56 -7.21
C GLN A 18 10.11 9.83 -8.40
N TYR A 19 9.65 10.15 -9.60
CA TYR A 19 10.25 9.79 -10.89
C TYR A 19 9.65 10.65 -12.00
N ASP A 20 10.34 10.77 -13.13
CA ASP A 20 9.83 11.46 -14.32
C ASP A 20 8.60 10.73 -14.88
N LYS A 21 7.43 11.35 -14.81
CA LYS A 21 6.15 10.76 -15.25
C LYS A 21 6.02 10.63 -16.76
N SER A 22 6.94 11.22 -17.53
CA SER A 22 7.03 11.01 -18.99
C SER A 22 7.76 9.72 -19.36
N CYS A 23 8.41 9.06 -18.40
CA CYS A 23 9.14 7.82 -18.57
C CYS A 23 8.38 6.59 -18.03
N VAL A 24 8.80 5.40 -18.45
CA VAL A 24 8.36 4.14 -17.83
C VAL A 24 8.73 4.17 -16.34
N PRO A 25 7.78 3.85 -15.42
CA PRO A 25 8.08 3.86 -14.00
C PRO A 25 9.22 2.89 -13.69
N PRO A 26 10.24 3.32 -12.92
CA PRO A 26 11.23 2.38 -12.43
C PRO A 26 10.57 1.33 -11.52
N GLU A 27 11.24 0.21 -11.28
CA GLU A 27 10.65 -0.87 -10.48
C GLU A 27 10.37 -0.44 -9.03
N ASN A 28 11.27 0.34 -8.42
CA ASN A 28 11.18 0.78 -7.03
C ASN A 28 11.56 2.27 -6.84
N PRO A 29 10.78 3.23 -7.39
CA PRO A 29 11.00 4.64 -7.09
C PRO A 29 10.72 4.90 -5.60
N PRO A 30 11.48 5.80 -4.96
CA PRO A 30 11.18 6.23 -3.60
C PRO A 30 9.86 7.00 -3.55
N LEU A 31 9.27 7.08 -2.35
CA LEU A 31 8.16 7.99 -2.10
C LEU A 31 8.64 9.44 -2.25
N ASP A 32 7.75 10.30 -2.73
CA ASP A 32 7.98 11.73 -2.87
C ASP A 32 7.95 12.40 -1.47
N PRO A 33 9.07 12.96 -0.97
CA PRO A 33 9.13 13.51 0.38
C PRO A 33 8.42 14.86 0.51
N GLU A 34 8.14 15.55 -0.59
CA GLU A 34 7.50 16.87 -0.59
C GLU A 34 5.98 16.77 -0.59
N VAL A 35 5.44 15.61 -0.97
CA VAL A 35 4.00 15.37 -1.03
C VAL A 35 3.49 14.78 0.28
N GLY A 36 2.80 15.62 1.05
CA GLY A 36 2.02 15.19 2.19
C GLY A 36 0.73 14.49 1.77
N HIS A 37 0.48 13.30 2.32
CA HIS A 37 -0.84 12.64 2.25
C HIS A 37 -1.55 12.82 3.58
N ASP A 38 -2.88 12.92 3.56
CA ASP A 38 -3.68 12.96 4.79
C ASP A 38 -3.81 11.55 5.39
N TYR A 39 -2.73 11.10 6.03
CA TYR A 39 -2.68 9.80 6.69
C TYR A 39 -3.67 9.70 7.86
N ALA A 40 -4.10 10.82 8.46
CA ALA A 40 -5.08 10.82 9.54
C ALA A 40 -6.48 10.48 9.01
N ALA A 41 -6.88 11.09 7.90
CA ALA A 41 -8.12 10.75 7.20
C ALA A 41 -8.10 9.33 6.64
N MET A 42 -6.96 8.88 6.08
CA MET A 42 -6.83 7.49 5.65
C MET A 42 -6.98 6.52 6.82
N ARG A 43 -6.31 6.80 7.95
CA ARG A 43 -6.40 5.99 9.17
C ARG A 43 -7.82 5.87 9.68
N SER A 44 -8.64 6.92 9.63
CA SER A 44 -10.02 6.86 10.14
C SER A 44 -10.93 5.95 9.32
N ALA A 45 -10.57 5.65 8.07
CA ALA A 45 -11.30 4.76 7.18
C ALA A 45 -10.87 3.28 7.27
N ILE A 46 -9.75 2.98 7.95
CA ILE A 46 -9.16 1.64 8.01
C ILE A 46 -9.53 0.97 9.35
N PRO A 47 -10.22 -0.19 9.34
CA PRO A 47 -10.50 -0.94 10.56
C PRO A 47 -9.24 -1.55 11.19
N ASP A 48 -9.21 -1.60 12.52
CA ASP A 48 -8.05 -2.06 13.30
C ASP A 48 -7.79 -3.58 13.21
N ASP A 49 -8.81 -4.37 12.86
CA ASP A 49 -8.83 -5.85 12.93
C ASP A 49 -8.60 -6.54 11.57
N TYR A 50 -8.22 -5.79 10.54
CA TYR A 50 -8.10 -6.33 9.19
C TYR A 50 -6.74 -6.97 8.95
N ARG A 51 -6.73 -8.01 8.12
CA ARG A 51 -5.51 -8.57 7.53
C ARG A 51 -5.07 -7.71 6.35
N TRP A 52 -3.81 -7.29 6.37
CA TRP A 52 -3.20 -6.49 5.32
C TRP A 52 -2.41 -7.40 4.37
N LEU A 53 -2.74 -7.34 3.09
CA LEU A 53 -1.95 -7.93 2.01
C LEU A 53 -1.23 -6.81 1.28
N ILE A 54 0.10 -6.86 1.24
CA ILE A 54 0.92 -5.76 0.75
C ILE A 54 1.81 -6.25 -0.38
N SER A 55 1.84 -5.51 -1.48
CA SER A 55 2.79 -5.73 -2.56
C SER A 55 4.24 -5.73 -2.03
N PRO A 56 5.14 -6.59 -2.52
CA PRO A 56 6.54 -6.61 -2.08
C PRO A 56 7.32 -5.36 -2.51
N LEU A 57 6.78 -4.53 -3.41
CA LEU A 57 7.43 -3.32 -3.91
C LEU A 57 7.63 -2.29 -2.78
N LYS A 58 8.82 -1.69 -2.73
CA LYS A 58 9.26 -0.86 -1.60
C LYS A 58 8.31 0.31 -1.32
N ARG A 59 7.79 0.97 -2.36
CA ARG A 59 6.82 2.06 -2.24
C ARG A 59 5.52 1.67 -1.52
N CYS A 60 5.05 0.43 -1.72
CA CYS A 60 3.87 -0.10 -1.04
C CYS A 60 4.16 -0.38 0.44
N GLN A 61 5.32 -0.96 0.72
CA GLN A 61 5.81 -1.21 2.09
C GLN A 61 6.00 0.10 2.87
N ASP A 62 6.59 1.11 2.24
CA ASP A 62 6.79 2.42 2.87
C ASP A 62 5.46 3.14 3.12
N THR A 63 4.49 3.03 2.22
CA THR A 63 3.13 3.58 2.43
C THR A 63 2.44 2.91 3.62
N ALA A 64 2.52 1.58 3.73
CA ALA A 64 1.96 0.86 4.87
C ALA A 64 2.62 1.27 6.19
N ARG A 65 3.96 1.41 6.21
CA ARG A 65 4.69 1.93 7.37
C ARG A 65 4.23 3.33 7.77
N LEU A 66 3.98 4.22 6.81
CA LEU A 66 3.48 5.56 7.10
C LEU A 66 2.06 5.53 7.69
N LEU A 67 1.17 4.68 7.20
CA LEU A 67 -0.16 4.48 7.80
C LEU A 67 -0.06 3.99 9.25
N ILE A 68 0.79 2.99 9.50
CA ILE A 68 1.01 2.43 10.85
C ILE A 68 1.62 3.49 11.78
N LYS A 69 2.63 4.23 11.31
CA LYS A 69 3.26 5.34 12.05
C LYS A 69 2.24 6.44 12.42
N ASN A 70 1.21 6.63 11.59
CA ASN A 70 0.12 7.56 11.83
C ASN A 70 -1.10 6.92 12.52
N GLY A 71 -0.93 5.74 13.14
CA GLY A 71 -1.91 5.15 14.05
C GLY A 71 -2.91 4.19 13.43
N ALA A 72 -2.72 3.78 12.17
CA ALA A 72 -3.46 2.63 11.64
C ALA A 72 -3.01 1.34 12.34
N LYS A 73 -3.95 0.45 12.64
CA LYS A 73 -3.67 -0.87 13.21
C LYS A 73 -4.08 -1.97 12.23
N LEU A 74 -3.58 -3.17 12.50
CA LEU A 74 -3.83 -4.35 11.71
C LEU A 74 -3.81 -5.59 12.61
N ALA A 75 -4.62 -6.58 12.27
CA ALA A 75 -4.58 -7.88 12.95
C ALA A 75 -3.39 -8.73 12.47
N SER A 76 -3.05 -8.64 11.18
CA SER A 76 -1.91 -9.35 10.60
C SER A 76 -1.45 -8.69 9.30
N GLN A 77 -0.18 -8.89 8.96
CA GLN A 77 0.43 -8.42 7.72
C GLN A 77 1.04 -9.58 6.97
N GLN A 78 0.85 -9.61 5.65
CA GLN A 78 1.56 -10.50 4.76
C GLN A 78 1.95 -9.77 3.46
N ASN A 79 3.16 -10.06 2.98
CA ASN A 79 3.57 -9.68 1.64
C ASN A 79 3.00 -10.69 0.63
N ASP A 80 2.45 -10.18 -0.48
CA ASP A 80 1.85 -11.00 -1.53
C ASP A 80 2.41 -10.59 -2.90
N ASP A 81 3.23 -11.47 -3.49
CA ASP A 81 3.90 -11.22 -4.77
C ASP A 81 2.91 -11.06 -5.93
N ARG A 82 1.68 -11.55 -5.79
CA ARG A 82 0.63 -11.40 -6.80
C ARG A 82 0.09 -9.96 -6.86
N LEU A 83 0.42 -9.13 -5.86
CA LEU A 83 0.07 -7.70 -5.82
C LEU A 83 1.19 -6.80 -6.39
N ARG A 84 2.22 -7.37 -7.05
CA ARG A 84 3.21 -6.56 -7.78
C ARG A 84 2.51 -5.79 -8.89
N GLU A 85 2.96 -4.55 -9.09
CA GLU A 85 2.59 -3.76 -10.26
C GLU A 85 2.96 -4.52 -11.54
N GLN A 86 2.22 -4.26 -12.62
CA GLN A 86 2.54 -4.85 -13.91
C GLN A 86 3.99 -4.54 -14.32
N SER A 87 4.64 -5.52 -14.96
CA SER A 87 5.92 -5.29 -15.61
C SER A 87 5.68 -4.54 -16.91
N TYR A 88 6.36 -3.40 -17.06
CA TYR A 88 6.30 -2.59 -18.27
C TYR A 88 7.40 -2.96 -19.28
N GLY A 89 8.19 -3.99 -18.98
CA GLY A 89 9.37 -4.37 -19.76
C GLY A 89 10.56 -3.46 -19.52
N GLN A 90 11.73 -4.08 -19.33
CA GLN A 90 13.06 -3.50 -19.51
C GLN A 90 13.98 -4.58 -20.07
#